data_AF-C0R4N0-F1
#
_entry.id   AF-C0R4N0-F1
#
_cell.length_a   1.000
_cell.length_b   1.000
_cell.length_c   1.000
_cell.angle_alpha   90.00
_cell.angle_beta   90.00
_cell.angle_gamma   90.00
#
_symmetry.space_group_name_H-M   'P 1'
#
loop_
_entity.id
_entity.type
_entity.pdbx_description
1 polymer ?
#
loop_
_entity_poly.entity_id
_entity_poly.type
_entity_poly.pdbx_seq_one_letter_code
_entity_poly.pdbx_strand_id
1 'polypeptide(L)'
;MFITQSSSRSTLAEILSCVLLLFLMAQISIPLQPVPITLQTLGVMLIGLKFNRRTAFYSVLTYLSLGAAGLPVLANFSGGYHALLGPTGGYLIGCLAAVMVMSKVNELLNSKYKSFVCNSLSCLAGTVVIFICGVSWLAVYLGLEQAIMVGVLPFILPGLVKIFLLVAALQYLKK
;
A
#
# COMPACT_ATOMS: atom_id res chain seq x y z
N MET A 1 0.19 9.34 25.69
CA MET A 1 -1.26 9.18 25.67
C MET A 1 -1.83 10.40 24.96
N PHE A 2 -1.99 10.30 23.64
CA PHE A 2 -2.87 11.12 22.82
C PHE A 2 -3.37 10.18 21.72
N ILE A 3 -4.16 9.20 22.15
CA ILE A 3 -5.16 8.60 21.27
C ILE A 3 -6.23 9.68 21.24
N THR A 4 -6.11 10.66 20.35
CA THR A 4 -7.20 11.59 20.13
C THR A 4 -8.37 10.74 19.65
N GLN A 5 -9.43 10.67 20.46
CA GLN A 5 -10.74 10.20 20.01
C GLN A 5 -11.19 11.19 18.92
N SER A 6 -10.77 10.88 17.70
CA SER A 6 -11.19 11.58 16.50
C SER A 6 -12.71 11.53 16.46
N SER A 7 -13.36 12.70 16.34
CA SER A 7 -14.79 12.77 16.06
C SER A 7 -15.11 11.94 14.80
N SER A 8 -16.33 11.45 14.67
CA SER A 8 -16.75 10.71 13.46
C SER A 8 -16.47 11.52 12.17
N ARG A 9 -16.60 12.85 12.23
CA ARG A 9 -16.34 13.77 11.11
C ARG A 9 -14.85 13.83 10.73
N SER A 10 -13.94 13.85 11.69
CA SER A 10 -12.50 13.87 11.41
C SER A 10 -12.01 12.54 10.83
N THR A 11 -12.55 11.40 11.29
CA THR A 11 -12.18 10.08 10.75
C THR A 11 -12.56 9.94 9.28
N LEU A 12 -13.74 10.44 8.88
CA LEU A 12 -14.17 10.40 7.49
C LEU A 12 -13.26 11.27 6.60
N ALA A 13 -12.89 12.47 7.05
CA ALA A 13 -11.98 13.34 6.32
C ALA A 13 -10.58 12.71 6.15
N GLU A 14 -10.06 12.02 7.17
CA GLU A 14 -8.81 11.26 7.07
C GLU A 14 -8.89 10.14 6.02
N ILE A 15 -9.98 9.36 6.03
CA ILE A 15 -10.20 8.28 5.06
C ILE A 15 -10.24 8.82 3.64
N LEU A 16 -11.03 9.87 3.39
CA LEU A 16 -11.13 10.48 2.06
C LEU A 16 -9.80 11.07 1.59
N SER A 17 -9.03 11.69 2.50
CA SER A 17 -7.69 12.20 2.18
C SER A 17 -6.73 11.07 1.80
N CYS A 18 -6.80 9.93 2.51
CA CYS A 18 -6.00 8.74 2.20
C CYS A 18 -6.40 8.12 0.86
N VAL A 19 -7.71 8.06 0.55
CA VAL A 19 -8.21 7.59 -0.75
C VAL A 19 -7.70 8.47 -1.88
N LEU A 20 -7.78 9.80 -1.72
CA LEU A 20 -7.25 10.75 -2.69
C LEU A 20 -5.73 10.58 -2.88
N LEU A 21 -4.98 10.41 -1.79
CA LEU A 21 -3.55 10.14 -1.85
C LEU A 21 -3.26 8.87 -2.64
N LEU A 22 -3.96 7.76 -2.35
CA LEU A 22 -3.78 6.49 -3.06
C LEU A 22 -4.08 6.63 -4.55
N PHE A 23 -5.15 7.34 -4.91
CA PHE A 23 -5.49 7.64 -6.30
C PHE A 23 -4.36 8.39 -7.01
N LEU A 24 -3.89 9.51 -6.44
CA LEU A 24 -2.82 10.32 -7.05
C LEU A 24 -1.51 9.52 -7.19
N MET A 25 -1.16 8.75 -6.16
CA MET A 25 0.04 7.91 -6.16
C MET A 25 -0.07 6.73 -7.14
N ALA A 26 -1.27 6.22 -7.40
CA ALA A 26 -1.49 5.15 -8.38
C ALA A 26 -1.29 5.61 -9.82
N GLN A 27 -1.55 6.89 -10.11
CA GLN A 27 -1.37 7.44 -11.46
C GLN A 27 0.10 7.72 -11.81
N ILE A 28 0.96 7.87 -10.80
CA ILE A 28 2.41 7.97 -11.03
C ILE A 28 2.94 6.54 -11.19
N SER A 29 2.98 6.09 -12.45
CA SER A 29 3.32 4.74 -12.83
C SER A 29 4.40 4.68 -13.93
N ILE A 30 5.16 3.60 -13.93
CA ILE A 30 5.91 3.12 -15.09
C ILE A 30 5.07 1.98 -15.68
N PRO A 31 4.57 2.10 -16.93
CA PRO A 31 3.59 1.18 -17.51
C PRO A 31 4.24 -0.14 -17.97
N LEU A 32 4.77 -0.92 -17.03
CA LEU A 32 5.22 -2.28 -17.26
C LEU A 32 4.04 -3.25 -17.35
N GLN A 33 4.21 -4.31 -18.14
CA GLN A 33 3.26 -5.41 -18.25
C GLN A 33 3.86 -6.68 -17.63
N PRO A 34 3.05 -7.51 -16.96
CA PRO A 34 1.61 -7.35 -16.68
C PRO A 34 1.31 -6.49 -15.44
N VAL A 35 2.33 -6.14 -14.66
CA VAL A 35 2.19 -5.37 -13.41
C VAL A 35 2.92 -4.03 -13.54
N PRO A 36 2.23 -2.89 -13.46
CA PRO A 36 2.88 -1.58 -13.52
C PRO A 36 3.60 -1.27 -12.20
N ILE A 37 4.72 -0.56 -12.28
CA ILE A 37 5.39 -0.02 -11.08
C ILE A 37 4.71 1.31 -10.74
N THR A 38 4.00 1.38 -9.62
CA THR A 38 3.26 2.59 -9.19
C THR A 38 3.84 3.19 -7.91
N LEU A 39 3.58 4.47 -7.63
CA LEU A 39 3.81 5.06 -6.30
C LEU A 39 2.74 4.67 -5.28
N GLN A 40 1.66 4.01 -5.70
CA GLN A 40 0.57 3.58 -4.81
C GLN A 40 1.07 2.82 -3.57
N THR A 41 2.05 1.92 -3.75
CA THR A 41 2.62 1.14 -2.62
C THR A 41 3.34 2.02 -1.60
N LEU A 42 3.93 3.17 -2.01
CA LEU A 42 4.45 4.17 -1.10
C LEU A 42 3.31 4.86 -0.32
N GLY A 43 2.20 5.16 -0.99
CA GLY A 43 0.98 5.67 -0.34
C GLY A 43 0.44 4.71 0.72
N VAL A 44 0.36 3.41 0.38
CA VAL A 44 -0.03 2.34 1.32
C VAL A 44 0.90 2.30 2.54
N MET A 45 2.21 2.39 2.32
CA MET A 45 3.19 2.42 3.41
C MET A 45 3.01 3.65 4.31
N LEU A 46 2.84 4.84 3.74
CA LEU A 46 2.62 6.07 4.49
C LEU A 46 1.34 5.97 5.32
N ILE A 47 0.26 5.46 4.73
CA ILE A 47 -1.03 5.29 5.42
C ILE A 47 -0.88 4.31 6.59
N GLY A 48 -0.25 3.16 6.37
CA GLY A 48 0.00 2.16 7.42
C GLY A 48 0.93 2.64 8.54
N LEU A 49 1.81 3.59 8.27
CA LEU A 49 2.70 4.20 9.28
C LEU A 49 2.13 5.42 9.98
N LYS A 50 1.07 6.07 9.47
CA LYS A 50 0.59 7.36 10.03
C LYS A 50 -0.77 7.28 10.68
N PHE A 51 -1.65 6.43 10.17
CA PHE A 51 -3.01 6.35 10.65
C PHE A 51 -3.20 5.13 11.54
N ASN A 52 -4.24 5.17 12.37
CA ASN A 52 -4.61 4.00 13.16
C ASN A 52 -5.07 2.85 12.24
N ARG A 53 -5.01 1.62 12.74
CA ARG A 53 -5.34 0.40 11.98
C ARG A 53 -6.70 0.46 11.27
N ARG A 54 -7.72 1.07 11.89
CA ARG A 54 -9.08 1.16 11.32
C ARG A 54 -9.11 2.16 10.17
N THR A 55 -8.61 3.38 10.38
CA THR A 55 -8.53 4.40 9.33
C THR A 55 -7.72 3.89 8.13
N ALA A 56 -6.57 3.26 8.37
CA ALA A 56 -5.74 2.71 7.31
C ALA A 56 -6.47 1.61 6.50
N PHE A 57 -7.11 0.66 7.20
CA PHE A 57 -7.88 -0.41 6.57
C PHE A 57 -9.04 0.14 5.73
N TYR A 58 -9.87 1.00 6.31
CA TYR A 58 -11.03 1.55 5.61
C TYR A 58 -10.61 2.45 4.44
N SER A 59 -9.48 3.15 4.53
CA SER A 59 -8.95 3.93 3.40
C SER A 59 -8.62 3.06 2.19
N VAL A 60 -7.87 1.98 2.40
CA VAL A 60 -7.53 1.06 1.31
C VAL A 60 -8.78 0.33 0.81
N LEU A 61 -9.67 -0.11 1.71
CA LEU A 61 -10.91 -0.77 1.34
C LEU A 61 -11.81 0.13 0.50
N THR A 62 -12.00 1.39 0.89
CA THR A 62 -12.79 2.37 0.13
C THR A 62 -12.16 2.63 -1.24
N TYR A 63 -10.84 2.84 -1.30
CA TYR A 63 -10.13 3.00 -2.58
C TYR A 63 -10.36 1.82 -3.54
N LEU A 64 -10.22 0.58 -3.03
CA LEU A 64 -10.47 -0.63 -3.84
C LEU A 64 -11.94 -0.78 -4.24
N SER A 65 -12.87 -0.42 -3.35
CA SER A 65 -14.30 -0.49 -3.63
C SER A 65 -14.72 0.50 -4.71
N LEU A 66 -14.16 1.72 -4.71
CA LEU A 66 -14.36 2.69 -5.78
C LEU A 66 -13.81 2.17 -7.12
N GLY A 67 -12.62 1.57 -7.10
CA GLY A 67 -12.05 0.90 -8.27
C GLY A 67 -12.98 -0.22 -8.77
N ALA A 68 -13.46 -1.10 -7.89
CA ALA A 68 -14.38 -2.18 -8.23
C ALA A 68 -15.69 -1.68 -8.85
N ALA A 69 -16.21 -0.56 -8.34
CA ALA A 69 -17.44 0.09 -8.80
C ALA A 69 -17.29 0.74 -10.19
N GLY A 70 -16.10 0.72 -10.79
CA GLY A 70 -15.88 1.23 -12.15
C GLY A 70 -15.24 2.61 -12.22
N LEU A 71 -14.96 3.25 -11.08
CA LEU A 71 -14.29 4.55 -11.12
C LEU A 71 -12.82 4.37 -11.56
N PRO A 72 -12.27 5.28 -12.38
CA PRO A 72 -10.92 5.20 -12.92
C PRO A 72 -9.85 5.62 -11.89
N VAL A 73 -9.90 5.01 -10.70
CA VAL A 73 -9.02 5.38 -9.57
C VAL A 73 -7.77 4.50 -9.48
N LEU A 74 -7.76 3.35 -10.13
CA LEU A 74 -6.62 2.43 -10.14
C LEU A 74 -5.55 2.92 -11.12
N ALA A 75 -4.40 2.25 -11.13
CA ALA A 75 -3.25 2.65 -11.95
C ALA A 75 -3.63 2.81 -13.43
N ASN A 76 -3.05 3.81 -14.09
CA ASN A 76 -3.32 4.17 -15.48
C ASN A 76 -4.81 4.47 -15.75
N PHE A 77 -5.48 5.12 -14.79
CA PHE A 77 -6.91 5.45 -14.84
C PHE A 77 -7.81 4.24 -15.11
N SER A 78 -7.39 3.05 -14.66
CA SER A 78 -8.19 1.83 -14.78
C SER A 78 -9.23 1.73 -13.66
N GLY A 79 -10.24 0.90 -13.88
CA GLY A 79 -11.33 0.65 -12.95
C GLY A 79 -12.18 -0.54 -13.41
N GLY A 80 -13.15 -0.90 -12.59
CA GLY A 80 -14.06 -2.03 -12.79
C GLY A 80 -13.62 -3.29 -12.06
N TYR A 81 -14.59 -4.16 -11.78
CA TYR A 81 -14.36 -5.43 -11.08
C TYR A 81 -13.30 -6.31 -11.77
N HIS A 82 -13.21 -6.25 -13.09
CA HIS A 82 -12.22 -6.99 -13.88
C HIS A 82 -10.77 -6.59 -13.56
N ALA A 83 -10.51 -5.34 -13.13
CA ALA A 83 -9.18 -4.91 -12.71
C ALA A 83 -8.74 -5.60 -11.40
N LEU A 84 -9.70 -5.95 -10.53
CA LEU A 84 -9.45 -6.71 -9.30
C LEU A 84 -9.34 -8.22 -9.55
N LEU A 85 -9.97 -8.72 -10.64
CA LEU A 85 -9.87 -10.11 -11.07
C LEU A 85 -8.76 -10.34 -12.11
N GLY A 86 -7.99 -9.31 -12.45
CA GLY A 86 -6.89 -9.37 -13.40
C GLY A 86 -5.55 -9.75 -12.76
N PRO A 87 -4.45 -9.75 -13.54
CA PRO A 87 -3.11 -10.14 -13.08
C PRO A 87 -2.60 -9.35 -11.86
N THR A 88 -3.07 -8.12 -11.66
CA THR A 88 -2.67 -7.23 -10.56
C THR A 88 -3.54 -7.38 -9.30
N GLY A 89 -4.62 -8.16 -9.36
CA GLY A 89 -5.63 -8.27 -8.29
C GLY A 89 -5.04 -8.64 -6.93
N GLY A 90 -4.16 -9.63 -6.91
CA GLY A 90 -3.49 -10.08 -5.68
C GLY A 90 -2.64 -8.99 -5.00
N TYR A 91 -2.04 -8.08 -5.78
CA TYR A 91 -1.25 -6.97 -5.22
C TYR A 91 -2.16 -5.93 -4.55
N LEU A 92 -3.32 -5.66 -5.17
CA LEU A 92 -4.33 -4.73 -4.65
C LEU A 92 -4.94 -5.27 -3.34
N ILE A 93 -5.31 -6.54 -3.30
CA ILE A 93 -5.79 -7.20 -2.08
C ILE A 93 -4.67 -7.28 -1.03
N GLY A 94 -3.44 -7.56 -1.47
CA GLY A 94 -2.25 -7.55 -0.64
C GLY A 94 -2.00 -6.21 0.05
N CYS A 95 -2.33 -5.08 -0.59
CA CYS A 95 -2.23 -3.75 0.02
C CYS A 95 -3.16 -3.60 1.23
N LEU A 96 -4.35 -4.18 1.19
CA LEU A 96 -5.31 -4.16 2.31
C LEU A 96 -4.79 -4.98 3.49
N ALA A 97 -4.20 -6.16 3.21
CA ALA A 97 -3.55 -6.97 4.24
C ALA A 97 -2.30 -6.28 4.81
N ALA A 98 -1.51 -5.62 3.96
CA ALA A 98 -0.28 -4.95 4.33
C ALA A 98 -0.49 -3.86 5.39
N VAL A 99 -1.49 -2.98 5.24
CA VAL A 99 -1.73 -1.93 6.25
C VAL A 99 -2.06 -2.48 7.64
N MET A 100 -2.72 -3.65 7.71
CA MET A 100 -2.98 -4.32 8.97
C MET A 100 -1.72 -4.92 9.59
N VAL A 101 -0.89 -5.57 8.77
CA VAL A 101 0.39 -6.15 9.23
C VAL A 101 1.36 -5.06 9.66
N MET A 102 1.48 -3.98 8.88
CA MET A 102 2.30 -2.81 9.23
C MET A 102 1.89 -2.22 10.59
N SER A 103 0.58 -2.04 10.80
CA SER A 103 0.06 -1.55 12.09
C SER A 103 0.43 -2.49 13.24
N LYS A 104 0.36 -3.81 13.02
CA LYS A 104 0.68 -4.81 14.05
C LYS A 104 2.17 -4.86 14.36
N VAL A 105 3.03 -4.84 13.34
CA VAL A 105 4.49 -4.82 13.50
C VAL A 105 4.92 -3.56 14.26
N ASN A 106 4.35 -2.41 13.93
CA ASN A 106 4.67 -1.16 14.61
C ASN A 106 4.25 -1.17 16.10
N GLU A 107 3.10 -1.78 16.42
CA GLU A 107 2.66 -2.03 17.80
C GLU A 107 3.64 -2.95 18.55
N LEU A 108 4.01 -4.09 17.95
CA LEU A 108 4.93 -5.06 18.55
C LEU A 108 6.32 -4.50 18.81
N LEU A 109 6.82 -3.65 17.92
CA LEU A 109 8.12 -3.01 18.06
C LEU A 109 8.12 -1.89 19.12
N ASN A 110 6.99 -1.62 19.79
CA ASN A 110 6.79 -0.52 20.73
C ASN A 110 7.25 0.84 20.19
N SER A 111 7.29 0.97 18.86
CA SER A 111 7.82 2.16 18.22
C SER A 111 6.71 3.19 18.20
N LYS A 112 6.85 4.23 19.02
CA LYS A 112 6.06 5.47 18.84
C LYS A 112 6.55 6.18 17.57
N TYR A 113 6.43 5.55 16.41
CA TYR A 113 6.73 6.06 15.07
C TYR A 113 8.15 6.64 14.84
N LYS A 114 9.05 6.71 15.84
CA LYS A 114 10.25 7.57 15.78
C LYS A 114 11.51 6.87 15.26
N SER A 115 11.59 5.55 15.35
CA SER A 115 12.78 4.82 14.94
C SER A 115 12.82 4.58 13.43
N PHE A 116 13.93 4.93 12.78
CA PHE A 116 14.19 4.62 11.38
C PHE A 116 13.99 3.14 11.12
N VAL A 117 14.63 2.31 11.96
CA VAL A 117 14.67 0.86 11.83
C VAL A 117 13.27 0.27 11.98
N CYS A 118 12.49 0.69 12.98
CA CYS A 118 11.15 0.13 13.19
C CYS A 118 10.18 0.47 12.04
N ASN A 119 10.25 1.69 11.51
CA ASN A 119 9.43 2.09 10.37
C ASN A 119 9.85 1.32 9.11
N SER A 120 11.15 1.17 8.86
CA SER A 120 11.68 0.38 7.74
C SER A 120 11.26 -1.08 7.82
N LEU A 121 11.35 -1.72 8.99
CA LEU A 121 10.89 -3.09 9.22
C LEU A 121 9.38 -3.23 9.00
N SER A 122 8.59 -2.26 9.44
CA SER A 122 7.15 -2.25 9.22
C SER A 122 6.83 -2.18 7.72
N CYS A 123 7.46 -1.27 6.97
CA CYS A 123 7.29 -1.17 5.52
C CYS A 123 7.76 -2.42 4.77
N LEU A 124 8.88 -3.03 5.19
CA LEU A 124 9.36 -4.29 4.62
C LEU A 124 8.35 -5.42 4.84
N ALA A 125 7.81 -5.56 6.06
CA ALA A 125 6.79 -6.55 6.35
C ALA A 125 5.53 -6.36 5.49
N GLY A 126 5.07 -5.11 5.33
CA GLY A 126 3.96 -4.79 4.42
C GLY A 126 4.27 -5.13 2.96
N THR A 127 5.49 -4.84 2.49
CA THR A 127 5.94 -5.15 1.12
C THR A 127 5.97 -6.66 0.86
N VAL A 128 6.46 -7.44 1.83
CA VAL A 128 6.48 -8.91 1.76
C VAL A 128 5.05 -9.44 1.64
N VAL A 129 4.10 -8.92 2.42
CA VAL A 129 2.69 -9.32 2.31
C VAL A 129 2.12 -9.00 0.93
N ILE A 130 2.41 -7.81 0.38
CA ILE A 130 1.99 -7.43 -0.97
C ILE A 130 2.55 -8.41 -2.00
N PHE A 131 3.83 -8.75 -1.94
CA PHE A 131 4.43 -9.69 -2.89
C PHE A 131 3.90 -11.11 -2.73
N ILE A 132 3.69 -11.61 -1.51
CA ILE A 132 3.11 -12.93 -1.30
C ILE A 132 1.73 -13.00 -1.95
N CYS A 133 0.82 -12.06 -1.63
CA CYS A 133 -0.52 -12.04 -2.22
C CYS A 133 -0.47 -11.82 -3.74
N GLY A 134 0.36 -10.89 -4.21
CA GLY A 134 0.48 -10.54 -5.62
C GLY A 134 1.02 -11.66 -6.48
N VAL A 135 2.14 -12.26 -6.08
CA VAL A 135 2.80 -13.33 -6.85
C VAL A 135 1.99 -14.61 -6.81
N SER A 136 1.42 -14.99 -5.65
CA SER A 136 0.55 -16.17 -5.57
C SER A 136 -0.66 -16.04 -6.49
N TRP A 137 -1.23 -14.84 -6.62
CA TRP A 137 -2.30 -14.56 -7.57
C TRP A 137 -1.83 -14.59 -9.02
N LEU A 138 -0.74 -13.88 -9.32
CA LEU A 138 -0.18 -13.76 -10.67
C LEU A 138 0.30 -15.12 -11.22
N ALA A 139 0.78 -16.00 -10.35
CA ALA A 139 1.22 -17.35 -10.70
C ALA A 139 0.09 -18.21 -11.28
N VAL A 140 -1.18 -17.92 -10.95
CA VAL A 140 -2.34 -18.59 -11.55
C VAL A 140 -2.46 -18.29 -13.05
N TYR A 141 -1.98 -17.12 -13.50
CA TYR A 141 -2.07 -16.68 -14.90
C TYR A 141 -0.83 -17.06 -15.72
N LEU A 142 0.35 -17.02 -15.11
CA LEU A 142 1.63 -17.10 -15.84
C LEU A 142 2.54 -18.26 -15.40
N GLY A 143 2.18 -18.98 -14.35
CA GLY A 143 3.09 -19.89 -13.66
C GLY A 143 4.02 -19.16 -12.67
N LEU A 144 4.54 -19.91 -11.69
CA LEU A 144 5.30 -19.35 -10.57
C LEU A 144 6.60 -18.66 -11.00
N GLU A 145 7.37 -19.29 -11.88
CA GLU A 145 8.65 -18.76 -12.35
C GLU A 145 8.47 -17.39 -13.02
N GLN A 146 7.57 -17.32 -14.00
CA GLN A 146 7.28 -16.08 -14.70
C GLN A 146 6.69 -15.02 -13.76
N ALA A 147 5.80 -15.41 -12.83
CA ALA A 147 5.23 -14.49 -11.85
C ALA A 147 6.30 -13.88 -10.93
N ILE A 148 7.34 -14.61 -10.55
CA ILE A 148 8.47 -14.04 -9.79
C ILE A 148 9.28 -13.08 -10.67
N MET A 149 9.59 -13.50 -11.90
CA MET A 149 10.40 -12.73 -12.84
C MET A 149 9.79 -11.36 -13.16
N VAL A 150 8.48 -11.30 -13.39
CA VAL A 150 7.80 -10.04 -13.76
C VAL A 150 7.10 -9.36 -12.59
N GLY A 151 6.83 -10.09 -11.50
CA GLY A 151 6.00 -9.63 -10.39
C GLY A 151 6.76 -9.33 -9.09
N VAL A 152 8.06 -9.64 -9.02
CA VAL A 152 8.91 -9.32 -7.86
C VAL A 152 10.17 -8.58 -8.29
N LEU A 153 10.98 -9.18 -9.17
CA LEU A 153 12.32 -8.68 -9.47
C LEU A 153 12.36 -7.20 -9.89
N PRO A 154 11.45 -6.69 -10.76
CA PRO A 154 11.45 -5.29 -11.16
C PRO A 154 11.13 -4.32 -10.01
N PHE A 155 10.53 -4.82 -8.93
CA PHE A 155 10.02 -4.03 -7.82
C PHE A 155 10.96 -3.97 -6.62
N ILE A 156 12.00 -4.81 -6.56
CA ILE A 156 12.92 -4.87 -5.40
C ILE A 156 13.63 -3.53 -5.22
N LEU A 157 14.38 -3.07 -6.24
CA LEU A 157 15.16 -1.83 -6.13
C LEU A 157 14.26 -0.59 -5.94
N PRO A 158 13.21 -0.36 -6.75
CA PRO A 158 12.27 0.73 -6.51
C PRO A 158 11.59 0.65 -5.14
N GLY A 159 11.28 -0.56 -4.66
CA GLY A 159 10.68 -0.81 -3.36
C GLY A 159 11.59 -0.37 -2.21
N LEU A 160 12.86 -0.76 -2.24
CA LEU A 160 13.85 -0.34 -1.24
C LEU A 160 14.06 1.17 -1.24
N VAL A 161 14.12 1.79 -2.42
CA VAL A 161 14.22 3.25 -2.56
C VAL A 161 12.99 3.94 -1.95
N LYS A 162 11.78 3.45 -2.23
CA LYS A 162 10.54 3.99 -1.65
C LYS A 162 10.54 3.93 -0.13
N ILE A 163 10.96 2.79 0.44
CA ILE A 163 11.05 2.62 1.91
C ILE A 163 12.04 3.62 2.49
N PHE A 164 13.24 3.70 1.93
CA PHE A 164 14.27 4.62 2.40
C PHE A 164 13.79 6.07 2.37
N LEU A 165 13.28 6.54 1.22
CA LEU A 165 12.81 7.91 1.05
C LEU A 165 11.66 8.25 1.98
N LEU A 166 10.66 7.35 2.11
CA LEU A 166 9.54 7.55 3.00
C LEU A 166 10.00 7.69 4.45
N VAL A 167 10.81 6.75 4.94
CA VAL A 167 11.25 6.76 6.33
C VAL A 167 12.17 7.96 6.62
N ALA A 168 13.09 8.29 5.71
CA ALA A 168 13.94 9.47 5.82
C ALA A 168 13.11 10.77 5.89
N ALA A 169 12.13 10.93 5.00
CA ALA A 169 11.22 12.08 5.02
C ALA A 169 10.43 12.16 6.33
N LEU A 170 9.92 11.03 6.82
CA LEU A 170 9.19 10.96 8.08
C LEU A 170 10.05 11.30 9.30
N GLN A 171 11.37 11.07 9.25
CA GLN A 171 12.29 11.46 10.30
C GLN A 171 12.64 12.94 10.22
N TYR A 172 12.83 13.47 9.03
CA TYR A 172 13.13 14.88 8.81
C TYR A 172 11.97 15.77 9.31
N LEU A 173 10.73 15.42 8.96
CA LEU A 173 9.52 16.15 9.38
C LEU A 173 9.17 16.03 10.88
N LYS A 174 9.94 15.24 11.64
CA LYS A 174 9.78 15.09 13.10
C LYS A 174 10.76 15.93 13.91
N LYS A 175 11.76 16.51 13.24
CA LYS A 175 12.54 17.61 13.80
C LYS A 175 11.69 18.87 13.76
#